data_AF-A0A316QNY0-F1
#
_entry.id   AF-A0A316QNY0-F1
#
_cell.length_a   1.000
_cell.length_b   1.000
_cell.length_c   1.000
_cell.angle_alpha   90.00
_cell.angle_beta   90.00
_cell.angle_gamma   90.00
#
_symmetry.space_group_name_H-M   'P 1'
#
loop_
_entity.id
_entity.type
_entity.pdbx_description
1 polymer ?
#
loop_
_entity_poly.entity_id
_entity_poly.type
_entity_poly.pdbx_seq_one_letter_code
_entity_poly.pdbx_strand_id
1 'polypeptide(L)'
;METNELLIQIAFWAYVLLDGVAVTLAAIPFLHMLQLESYQGPMYLKWVRKHLGQWSGPFLAGVAGFLLRIAGQFFPGGFGTLLWRGGDVIFTGMMLAFGIMALKNQKKAKKPLRYTARVKRLLVPVFLLAL
;
A
#
# COMPACT_ATOMS: atom_id res chain seq x y z
N MET A 1 -15.81 -5.17 -29.42
CA MET A 1 -15.88 -5.07 -27.96
C MET A 1 -17.12 -4.28 -27.63
N GLU A 2 -18.00 -4.86 -26.84
CA GLU A 2 -19.16 -4.17 -26.28
C GLU A 2 -18.66 -3.00 -25.41
N THR A 3 -19.32 -1.84 -25.44
CA THR A 3 -18.94 -0.65 -24.66
C THR A 3 -18.76 -0.97 -23.17
N ASN A 4 -19.51 -1.94 -22.65
CA ASN A 4 -19.45 -2.40 -21.27
C ASN A 4 -18.14 -3.13 -20.92
N GLU A 5 -17.58 -3.91 -21.84
CA GLU A 5 -16.31 -4.62 -21.62
C GLU A 5 -15.14 -3.65 -21.52
N LEU A 6 -15.14 -2.61 -22.37
CA LEU A 6 -14.16 -1.53 -22.32
C LEU A 6 -14.20 -0.79 -20.98
N LEU A 7 -15.39 -0.46 -20.48
CA LEU A 7 -15.55 0.21 -19.18
C LEU A 7 -15.04 -0.64 -18.02
N ILE A 8 -15.30 -1.96 -18.05
CA ILE A 8 -14.82 -2.89 -17.02
C ILE A 8 -13.30 -2.99 -17.05
N GLN A 9 -12.68 -3.08 -18.23
CA GLN A 9 -11.23 -3.10 -18.37
C GLN A 9 -10.58 -1.81 -17.88
N ILE A 10 -11.14 -0.65 -18.24
CA ILE A 10 -10.65 0.65 -17.77
C ILE A 10 -10.75 0.73 -16.25
N ALA A 11 -11.88 0.33 -15.66
CA ALA A 11 -12.07 0.33 -14.22
C ALA A 11 -11.07 -0.61 -13.51
N PHE A 12 -10.79 -1.77 -14.10
CA PHE A 12 -9.80 -2.71 -13.59
C PHE A 12 -8.39 -2.10 -13.59
N TRP A 13 -7.93 -1.57 -14.72
CA TRP A 13 -6.60 -0.94 -14.81
C TRP A 13 -6.47 0.29 -13.91
N ALA A 14 -7.54 1.08 -13.77
CA ALA A 14 -7.57 2.21 -12.84
C ALA A 14 -7.44 1.75 -11.38
N TYR A 15 -8.10 0.65 -11.01
CA TYR A 15 -7.97 0.04 -9.69
C TYR A 15 -6.53 -0.43 -9.43
N VAL A 16 -5.93 -1.19 -10.36
CA VAL A 16 -4.56 -1.70 -10.22
C VAL A 16 -3.55 -0.55 -10.06
N LEU A 17 -3.69 0.51 -10.85
CA LEU A 17 -2.83 1.70 -10.71
C LEU A 17 -3.02 2.40 -9.36
N LEU A 18 -4.27 2.49 -8.88
CA LEU A 18 -4.58 3.12 -7.61
C LEU A 18 -4.00 2.34 -6.43
N ASP A 19 -4.04 1.01 -6.47
CA ASP A 19 -3.42 0.15 -5.46
C ASP A 19 -1.89 0.28 -5.47
N GLY A 20 -1.28 0.25 -6.66
CA GLY A 20 0.16 0.52 -6.82
C GLY A 20 0.57 1.85 -6.20
N VAL A 21 -0.19 2.92 -6.43
CA VAL A 21 0.05 4.23 -5.80
C VAL A 21 -0.15 4.16 -4.29
N ALA A 22 -1.22 3.54 -3.80
CA ALA A 22 -1.52 3.43 -2.37
C ALA A 22 -0.38 2.76 -1.59
N VAL A 23 0.12 1.62 -2.09
CA VAL A 23 1.25 0.89 -1.49
C VAL A 23 2.54 1.72 -1.55
N THR A 24 2.78 2.40 -2.67
CA THR A 24 3.97 3.25 -2.84
C THR A 24 3.98 4.42 -1.87
N LEU A 25 2.81 5.05 -1.63
CA LEU A 25 2.66 6.11 -0.64
C LEU A 25 2.84 5.58 0.79
N ALA A 26 2.30 4.39 1.08
CA ALA A 26 2.49 3.72 2.37
C ALA A 26 3.95 3.35 2.64
N ALA A 27 4.77 3.15 1.59
CA ALA A 27 6.20 2.85 1.71
C ALA A 27 7.07 4.08 2.06
N ILE A 28 6.55 5.31 1.91
CA ILE A 28 7.30 6.57 2.10
C ILE A 28 7.94 6.69 3.50
N PRO A 29 7.26 6.39 4.63
CA PRO A 29 7.87 6.48 5.96
C PRO A 29 9.09 5.58 6.14
N PHE A 30 9.06 4.38 5.56
CA PHE A 30 10.18 3.43 5.64
C PHE A 30 11.39 3.94 4.85
N LEU A 31 11.15 4.44 3.64
CA LEU A 31 12.20 5.05 2.82
C LEU A 31 12.76 6.32 3.45
N HIS A 32 11.91 7.08 4.13
CA HIS A 32 12.33 8.25 4.87
C HIS A 32 13.27 7.90 6.00
N MET A 33 12.95 6.87 6.79
CA MET A 33 13.83 6.42 7.85
C MET A 33 15.15 5.86 7.30
N LEU A 34 15.11 5.04 6.24
CA LEU A 34 16.31 4.56 5.56
C LEU A 34 17.20 5.70 5.08
N GLN A 35 16.60 6.78 4.55
CA GLN A 35 17.35 7.95 4.14
C GLN A 35 17.98 8.69 5.32
N LEU A 36 17.26 8.87 6.44
CA LEU A 36 17.78 9.53 7.64
C LEU A 36 18.99 8.79 8.23
N GLU A 37 19.00 7.47 8.12
CA GLU A 37 20.09 6.63 8.65
C GLU A 37 21.18 6.31 7.62
N SER A 38 21.17 6.97 6.47
CA SER A 38 22.11 6.68 5.38
C SER A 38 22.15 5.19 5.01
N TYR A 39 21.01 4.50 5.09
CA TYR A 39 20.81 3.08 4.77
C TYR A 39 21.54 2.09 5.71
N GLN A 40 21.82 2.49 6.95
CA GLN A 40 22.36 1.60 7.97
C GLN A 40 21.24 0.76 8.61
N GLY A 41 21.37 -0.57 8.60
CA GLY A 41 20.31 -1.48 9.08
C GLY A 41 19.97 -1.49 10.58
N PRO A 42 20.91 -1.32 11.54
CA PRO A 42 20.61 -1.61 12.94
C PRO A 42 19.71 -0.57 13.62
N MET A 43 19.77 0.69 13.21
CA MET A 43 18.92 1.74 13.78
C MET A 43 17.52 1.72 13.14
N TYR A 44 17.44 1.32 11.88
CA TYR A 44 16.20 1.14 11.12
C TYR A 44 15.35 0.05 11.75
N LEU A 45 15.95 -1.09 12.08
CA LEU A 45 15.26 -2.19 12.76
C LEU A 45 14.72 -1.76 14.14
N LYS A 46 15.49 -0.94 14.88
CA LYS A 46 15.02 -0.37 16.16
C LYS A 46 13.86 0.58 15.95
N TRP A 47 13.90 1.42 14.92
CA TRP A 47 12.82 2.33 14.59
C TRP A 47 11.55 1.60 14.16
N VAL A 48 11.68 0.58 13.30
CA VAL A 48 10.58 -0.29 12.87
C VAL A 48 9.94 -0.91 14.11
N ARG A 49 10.74 -1.56 14.97
CA ARG A 49 10.24 -2.17 16.22
C ARG A 49 9.50 -1.19 17.12
N LYS A 50 9.98 0.06 17.22
CA LYS A 50 9.34 1.11 18.01
C LYS A 50 8.02 1.61 17.39
N HIS A 51 7.89 1.58 16.07
CA HIS A 51 6.71 2.07 15.36
C HIS A 51 5.74 0.96 14.94
N LEU A 52 6.04 -0.33 15.17
CA LEU A 52 5.17 -1.48 14.84
C LEU A 52 3.71 -1.28 15.26
N GLY A 53 3.45 -0.68 16.42
CA GLY A 53 2.10 -0.41 16.89
C GLY A 53 1.29 0.53 15.97
N GLN A 54 1.95 1.48 15.30
CA GLN A 54 1.31 2.39 14.33
C GLN A 54 0.99 1.69 13.00
N TRP A 55 1.66 0.57 12.71
CA TRP A 55 1.44 -0.26 11.53
C TRP A 55 0.40 -1.37 11.75
N SER A 56 -0.11 -1.51 12.98
CA SER A 56 -1.13 -2.51 13.31
C SER A 56 -2.40 -2.35 12.46
N GLY A 57 -2.85 -1.11 12.18
CA GLY A 57 -4.02 -0.84 11.35
C GLY A 57 -3.86 -1.35 9.90
N PRO A 58 -2.87 -0.87 9.13
CA PRO A 58 -2.59 -1.37 7.78
C PRO A 58 -2.31 -2.88 7.74
N PHE A 59 -1.62 -3.42 8.75
CA PHE A 59 -1.35 -4.85 8.85
C PHE A 59 -2.63 -5.66 9.05
N LEU A 60 -3.50 -5.24 9.99
CA LEU A 60 -4.80 -5.88 10.22
C LEU A 60 -5.72 -5.75 9.00
N ALA A 61 -5.68 -4.63 8.28
CA ALA A 61 -6.41 -4.48 7.03
C ALA A 61 -5.89 -5.43 5.94
N GLY A 62 -4.57 -5.65 5.86
CA GLY A 62 -3.97 -6.67 4.98
C GLY A 62 -4.39 -8.09 5.35
N VAL A 63 -4.35 -8.43 6.64
CA VAL A 63 -4.81 -9.74 7.13
C VAL A 63 -6.30 -9.93 6.87
N ALA A 64 -7.12 -8.91 7.14
CA ALA A 64 -8.55 -8.95 6.88
C ALA A 64 -8.87 -9.10 5.39
N GLY A 65 -8.19 -8.34 4.52
CA GLY A 65 -8.33 -8.47 3.06
C GLY A 65 -7.93 -9.85 2.55
N PHE A 66 -6.84 -10.41 3.08
CA PHE A 66 -6.40 -11.77 2.76
C PHE A 66 -7.40 -12.84 3.22
N LEU A 67 -7.91 -12.73 4.45
CA LEU A 67 -8.94 -13.63 4.98
C LEU A 67 -10.25 -13.53 4.19
N LEU A 68 -10.64 -12.33 3.75
CA LEU A 68 -11.81 -12.12 2.90
C LEU A 68 -11.64 -12.75 1.52
N ARG A 69 -10.45 -12.69 0.92
CA ARG A 69 -10.13 -13.40 -0.33
C ARG A 69 -10.21 -14.91 -0.16
N ILE A 70 -9.63 -15.45 0.91
CA ILE A 70 -9.72 -16.87 1.24
C ILE A 70 -11.19 -17.27 1.43
N ALA A 71 -11.95 -16.52 2.23
CA ALA A 71 -13.36 -16.79 2.49
C ALA A 71 -14.17 -16.79 1.17
N GLY A 72 -13.94 -15.82 0.29
CA GLY A 72 -14.63 -15.75 -1.00
C GLY A 72 -14.28 -16.89 -1.96
N GLN A 73 -13.16 -17.61 -1.75
CA GLN A 73 -12.85 -18.84 -2.50
C GLN A 73 -13.76 -20.01 -2.08
N PHE A 74 -14.24 -20.02 -0.83
CA PHE A 74 -15.12 -21.07 -0.30
C PHE A 74 -16.61 -20.84 -0.56
N PHE A 75 -17.00 -19.61 -0.92
CA PHE A 75 -18.40 -19.27 -1.23
C PHE A 75 -18.61 -19.07 -2.74
N PRO A 76 -19.20 -20.04 -3.46
CA PRO A 76 -19.50 -19.88 -4.87
C PRO A 76 -20.63 -18.85 -5.11
N GLY A 77 -20.53 -18.10 -6.20
CA GLY A 77 -21.55 -17.12 -6.63
C GLY A 77 -21.25 -15.67 -6.27
N GLY A 78 -22.27 -14.80 -6.39
CA GLY A 78 -22.10 -13.34 -6.24
C GLY A 78 -21.62 -12.88 -4.86
N PHE A 79 -21.85 -13.68 -3.81
CA PHE A 79 -21.34 -13.42 -2.47
C PHE A 79 -19.82 -13.57 -2.36
N GLY A 80 -19.22 -14.58 -3.02
CA GLY A 80 -17.77 -14.75 -3.08
C GLY A 80 -17.08 -13.60 -3.82
N THR A 81 -17.65 -13.13 -4.93
CA THR A 81 -17.15 -11.96 -5.65
C THR A 81 -17.23 -10.68 -4.81
N LEU A 82 -18.27 -10.54 -3.98
CA LEU A 82 -18.42 -9.39 -3.09
C LEU A 82 -17.39 -9.40 -1.96
N LEU A 83 -17.07 -10.58 -1.40
CA LEU A 83 -16.00 -10.73 -0.40
C LEU A 83 -14.61 -10.42 -0.98
N TRP A 84 -14.34 -10.89 -2.21
CA TRP A 84 -13.10 -10.55 -2.93
C TRP A 84 -12.95 -9.04 -3.14
N ARG A 85 -13.98 -8.41 -3.75
CA ARG A 85 -13.96 -6.97 -4.02
C ARG A 85 -13.97 -6.14 -2.74
N GLY A 86 -14.68 -6.59 -1.72
CA GLY A 86 -14.72 -5.94 -0.41
C GLY A 86 -13.36 -5.94 0.28
N GLY A 87 -12.65 -7.08 0.26
CA GLY A 87 -11.28 -7.18 0.79
C GLY A 87 -10.32 -6.24 0.08
N ASP A 88 -10.40 -6.18 -1.25
CA ASP A 88 -9.58 -5.31 -2.10
C ASP A 88 -9.81 -3.83 -1.80
N VAL A 89 -11.07 -3.40 -1.68
CA VAL A 89 -11.43 -2.01 -1.35
C VAL A 89 -10.97 -1.63 0.06
N ILE A 90 -11.13 -2.52 1.04
CA ILE A 90 -10.69 -2.28 2.42
C ILE A 90 -9.16 -2.12 2.47
N PHE A 91 -8.43 -3.02 1.82
CA PHE A 91 -6.98 -2.98 1.79
C PHE A 91 -6.46 -1.71 1.12
N THR A 92 -6.94 -1.44 -0.10
CA THR A 92 -6.54 -0.29 -0.90
C THR A 92 -6.88 1.02 -0.18
N GLY A 93 -8.09 1.12 0.39
CA GLY A 93 -8.53 2.27 1.15
C GLY A 93 -7.68 2.54 2.39
N MET A 94 -7.30 1.49 3.12
CA MET A 94 -6.45 1.63 4.30
C MET A 94 -5.01 2.02 3.93
N MET A 95 -4.43 1.41 2.90
CA MET A 95 -3.09 1.76 2.40
C MET A 95 -3.04 3.20 1.90
N LEU A 96 -4.08 3.65 1.22
CA LEU A 96 -4.19 5.02 0.71
C LEU A 96 -4.37 6.02 1.86
N ALA A 97 -5.25 5.74 2.83
CA ALA A 97 -5.41 6.57 4.03
C ALA A 97 -4.09 6.69 4.81
N PHE A 98 -3.38 5.58 4.98
CA PHE A 98 -2.08 5.55 5.62
C PHE A 98 -1.03 6.31 4.80
N GLY A 99 -1.00 6.13 3.47
CA GLY A 99 -0.12 6.86 2.57
C GLY A 99 -0.34 8.37 2.59
N ILE A 100 -1.59 8.83 2.63
CA ILE A 100 -1.92 10.25 2.78
C ILE A 100 -1.46 10.77 4.14
N MET A 101 -1.70 10.01 5.21
CA MET A 101 -1.24 10.38 6.56
C MET A 101 0.29 10.45 6.62
N ALA A 102 0.97 9.49 6.02
CA ALA A 102 2.41 9.46 5.85
C ALA A 102 2.90 10.72 5.12
N LEU A 103 2.31 11.08 3.97
CA LEU A 103 2.65 12.30 3.24
C LEU A 103 2.46 13.57 4.08
N LYS A 104 1.35 13.66 4.84
CA LYS A 104 1.09 14.79 5.74
C LYS A 104 2.16 14.88 6.83
N ASN A 105 2.56 13.76 7.42
CA ASN A 105 3.59 13.70 8.46
C ASN A 105 4.99 14.00 7.91
N GLN A 106 5.28 13.58 6.67
CA GLN A 106 6.53 13.90 5.96
C GLN A 106 6.70 15.41 5.72
N LYS A 107 5.62 16.11 5.34
CA LYS A 107 5.64 17.57 5.18
C LYS A 107 5.95 18.31 6.48
N LYS A 108 5.60 17.71 7.63
CA LYS A 108 5.85 18.27 8.96
C LYS A 108 7.22 17.87 9.53
N ALA A 109 7.97 16.99 8.87
CA ALA A 109 9.24 16.50 9.38
C ALA A 109 10.35 17.55 9.28
N LYS A 110 11.18 17.65 10.33
CA LYS A 110 12.31 18.60 10.41
C LYS A 110 13.31 18.47 9.24
N LYS A 111 13.43 17.28 8.66
CA LYS A 111 14.18 17.02 7.43
C LYS A 111 13.26 16.23 6.50
N PRO A 112 12.72 16.81 5.41
CA PRO A 112 11.85 16.07 4.50
C PRO A 112 12.64 15.07 3.65
N LEU A 113 11.96 14.01 3.20
CA LEU A 113 12.51 13.04 2.24
C LEU A 113 13.03 13.78 0.99
N ARG A 114 14.25 13.47 0.56
CA ARG A 114 14.76 13.94 -0.74
C ARG A 114 14.64 12.81 -1.75
N TYR A 115 13.94 13.07 -2.85
CA TYR A 115 13.79 12.13 -3.96
C TYR A 115 15.09 12.01 -4.78
N THR A 116 16.11 11.40 -4.17
CA THR A 116 17.39 11.07 -4.82
C THR A 116 17.22 9.89 -5.79
N ALA A 117 18.19 9.69 -6.69
CA ALA A 117 18.19 8.56 -7.62
C ALA A 117 18.10 7.20 -6.88
N ARG A 118 18.68 7.09 -5.69
CA ARG A 118 18.61 5.88 -4.85
C ARG A 118 17.19 5.61 -4.34
N VAL A 119 16.47 6.64 -3.88
CA VAL A 119 15.07 6.52 -3.44
C VAL A 119 14.16 6.14 -4.62
N LYS A 120 14.38 6.72 -5.81
CA LYS A 120 13.64 6.35 -7.02
C LYS A 120 13.84 4.88 -7.41
N ARG A 121 15.08 4.38 -7.32
CA ARG A 121 15.40 2.96 -7.56
C ARG A 121 14.78 2.00 -6.55
N LEU A 122 14.37 2.49 -5.37
CA LEU A 122 13.65 1.70 -4.36
C LEU A 122 12.13 1.79 -4.53
N LEU A 123 11.60 2.96 -4.90
CA LEU A 123 10.17 3.16 -5.13
C LEU A 123 9.65 2.44 -6.37
N VAL A 124 10.44 2.40 -7.45
CA VAL A 124 10.02 1.76 -8.71
C VAL A 124 9.74 0.26 -8.51
N PRO A 125 10.61 -0.54 -7.89
CA PRO A 125 10.30 -1.93 -7.57
C PRO A 125 9.10 -2.09 -6.65
N VAL A 126 8.94 -1.21 -5.65
CA VAL A 126 7.78 -1.26 -4.74
C VAL A 126 6.47 -1.03 -5.51
N PHE A 127 6.46 -0.06 -6.43
CA PHE A 127 5.32 0.18 -7.30
C PHE A 127 5.04 -1.00 -8.23
N LEU A 128 6.09 -1.58 -8.85
CA LEU A 128 5.95 -2.71 -9.75
C LEU A 128 5.49 -4.00 -9.05
N LEU A 129 5.89 -4.22 -7.79
CA LEU A 129 5.44 -5.35 -6.98
C LEU A 129 4.01 -5.18 -6.45
N ALA A 130 3.49 -3.94 -6.49
CA ALA A 130 2.15 -3.60 -6.04
C ALA A 130 1.13 -3.53 -7.20
N LEU A 131 1.57 -3.66 -8.45
CA LEU A 131 0.73 -3.89 -9.62
C LEU A 131 0.35 -5.38 -9.72
#